data_AF-A0AAV2L4U8-F1
#
_entry.id   AF-A0AAV2L4U8-F1
#
_cell.length_a   1.000
_cell.length_b   1.000
_cell.length_c   1.000
_cell.angle_alpha   90.00
_cell.angle_beta   90.00
_cell.angle_gamma   90.00
#
_symmetry.space_group_name_H-M   'P 1'
#
loop_
_entity.id
_entity.type
_entity.pdbx_description
1 polymer ?
#
loop_
_entity_poly.entity_id
_entity_poly.type
_entity_poly.pdbx_seq_one_letter_code
_entity_poly.pdbx_strand_id
1 'polypeptide(L)'
;MPAVHHKLLLEDALHDSPQTRSLLSVFEEDALNLTDYTNKLLQTMQRVFGAQSEMGLATEQLSQQLLDYEKKNFALGKGDEEVITTLQSFAKTVGELNSLHSELANQMADNMVFPLIQFREKDLTEISTLKEIYGIATDEHEASMVKYSRLPKKRENEKGQTSIS
;
A
#
# COMPACT_ATOMS: atom_id res chain seq x y z
N MET A 1 3.91 29.85 -1.01
CA MET A 1 2.52 30.06 -0.57
C MET A 1 2.25 29.12 0.59
N PRO A 2 1.62 29.56 1.69
CA PRO A 2 1.22 28.62 2.73
C PRO A 2 0.16 27.68 2.16
N ALA A 3 0.29 26.37 2.42
CA ALA A 3 -0.70 25.39 2.03
C ALA A 3 -2.00 25.70 2.77
N VAL A 4 -3.01 26.17 2.05
CA VAL A 4 -4.37 26.24 2.57
C VAL A 4 -4.83 24.79 2.66
N HIS A 5 -4.82 24.22 3.86
CA HIS A 5 -5.42 22.91 4.09
C HIS A 5 -6.92 23.05 3.90
N HIS A 6 -7.39 22.80 2.68
CA HIS A 6 -8.81 22.61 2.43
C HIS A 6 -9.28 21.41 3.27
N LYS A 7 -10.39 21.57 3.99
CA LYS A 7 -10.98 20.55 4.84
C LYS A 7 -12.45 20.44 4.50
N LEU A 8 -12.99 19.22 4.53
CA LEU A 8 -14.43 19.00 4.52
C LEU A 8 -14.97 19.36 5.90
N LEU A 9 -15.95 20.27 5.95
CA LEU A 9 -16.59 20.70 7.19
C LEU A 9 -17.72 19.74 7.53
N LEU A 10 -17.66 19.11 8.70
CA LEU A 10 -18.68 18.17 9.14
C LEU A 10 -20.00 18.86 9.49
N GLU A 11 -19.96 20.13 9.91
CA GLU A 11 -21.17 20.94 10.14
C GLU A 11 -22.03 21.13 8.89
N ASP A 12 -21.42 21.08 7.70
CA ASP A 12 -22.12 21.25 6.42
C ASP A 12 -22.66 19.93 5.84
N ALA A 13 -22.28 18.78 6.44
CA ALA A 13 -22.58 17.46 5.89
C ALA A 13 -24.10 17.19 5.81
N LEU A 14 -24.87 17.62 6.81
CA LEU A 14 -26.32 17.43 6.82
C LEU A 14 -27.04 18.39 5.85
N HIS A 15 -26.49 19.59 5.65
CA HIS A 15 -27.10 20.56 4.75
C HIS A 15 -27.02 20.11 3.29
N ASP A 16 -25.98 19.34 2.96
CA ASP A 16 -25.76 18.71 1.66
C ASP A 16 -25.86 19.69 0.47
N SER A 17 -25.24 20.86 0.64
CA SER A 17 -25.31 21.90 -0.38
C SER A 17 -24.57 21.49 -1.66
N PRO A 18 -24.97 22.00 -2.85
CA PRO A 18 -24.23 21.77 -4.09
C PRO A 18 -22.74 22.15 -3.98
N GLN A 19 -22.41 23.18 -3.19
CA GLN A 19 -21.05 23.61 -2.92
C GLN A 19 -20.27 22.56 -2.12
N THR A 20 -20.89 21.98 -1.08
CA THR A 20 -20.31 20.89 -0.29
C THR A 20 -20.06 19.65 -1.16
N ARG A 21 -21.02 19.28 -2.02
CA ARG A 21 -20.87 18.18 -2.98
C ARG A 21 -19.75 18.44 -3.99
N SER A 22 -19.65 19.66 -4.52
CA SER A 22 -18.57 20.04 -5.44
C SER A 22 -17.20 20.02 -4.78
N LEU A 23 -17.09 20.37 -3.50
CA LEU A 23 -15.83 20.25 -2.78
C LEU A 23 -15.51 18.77 -2.54
N LEU A 24 -16.48 17.97 -2.09
CA LEU A 24 -16.33 16.53 -1.89
C LEU A 24 -15.84 15.83 -3.17
N SER A 25 -16.38 16.18 -4.35
CA SER A 25 -15.94 15.57 -5.61
C SER A 25 -14.47 15.84 -5.93
N VAL A 26 -13.93 17.00 -5.54
CA VAL A 26 -12.50 17.30 -5.70
C VAL A 26 -11.66 16.40 -4.79
N PHE A 27 -12.09 16.19 -3.54
CA PHE A 27 -11.42 15.25 -2.62
C PHE A 27 -11.46 13.81 -3.14
N GLU A 28 -12.57 13.40 -3.74
CA GLU A 28 -12.70 12.08 -4.35
C GLU A 28 -11.77 11.89 -5.56
N GLU A 29 -11.63 12.92 -6.40
CA GLU A 29 -10.70 12.92 -7.53
C GLU A 29 -9.25 12.81 -7.05
N ASP A 30 -8.88 13.58 -6.03
CA ASP A 30 -7.55 13.52 -5.42
C ASP A 30 -7.28 12.17 -4.76
N ALA A 31 -8.26 11.58 -4.08
CA ALA A 31 -8.14 10.25 -3.49
C ALA A 31 -7.91 9.16 -4.56
N LEU A 32 -8.57 9.28 -5.72
CA LEU A 32 -8.36 8.39 -6.86
C LEU A 32 -6.95 8.55 -7.43
N ASN A 33 -6.52 9.80 -7.67
CA ASN A 33 -5.16 10.11 -8.14
C ASN A 33 -4.09 9.59 -7.17
N LEU A 34 -4.30 9.74 -5.86
CA LEU A 34 -3.43 9.21 -4.82
C LEU A 34 -3.38 7.68 -4.84
N THR A 35 -4.52 7.03 -5.05
CA THR A 35 -4.60 5.57 -5.17
C THR A 35 -3.77 5.08 -6.36
N ASP A 36 -3.94 5.69 -7.53
CA ASP A 36 -3.17 5.33 -8.73
C ASP A 36 -1.67 5.59 -8.57
N TYR A 37 -1.31 6.70 -7.94
CA TYR A 37 0.08 7.01 -7.65
C TYR A 37 0.70 5.98 -6.71
N THR A 38 0.04 5.67 -5.60
CA THR A 38 0.55 4.71 -4.61
C THR A 38 0.63 3.29 -5.16
N ASN A 39 -0.25 2.91 -6.09
CA ASN A 39 -0.14 1.65 -6.84
C ASN A 39 1.18 1.57 -7.61
N LYS A 40 1.51 2.61 -8.39
CA LYS A 40 2.75 2.67 -9.18
C LYS A 40 3.99 2.76 -8.29
N LEU A 41 3.90 3.52 -7.20
CA LEU A 41 4.98 3.65 -6.23
C LEU A 41 5.28 2.30 -5.57
N LEU A 42 4.25 1.57 -5.14
CA LEU A 42 4.42 0.26 -4.51
C LEU A 42 5.08 -0.74 -5.47
N GLN A 43 4.64 -0.81 -6.72
CA GLN A 43 5.27 -1.67 -7.73
C GLN A 43 6.76 -1.34 -7.91
N THR A 44 7.09 -0.05 -7.92
CA THR A 44 8.48 0.41 -8.05
C THR A 44 9.29 0.02 -6.81
N MET A 45 8.77 0.24 -5.60
CA MET A 45 9.42 -0.14 -4.35
C MET A 45 9.64 -1.66 -4.24
N GLN A 46 8.64 -2.46 -4.61
CA GLN A 46 8.74 -3.92 -4.64
C GLN A 46 9.81 -4.40 -5.63
N ARG A 47 9.95 -3.74 -6.80
CA ARG A 47 11.00 -4.05 -7.75
C ARG A 47 12.40 -3.76 -7.19
N VAL A 48 12.58 -2.61 -6.52
CA VAL A 48 13.87 -2.26 -5.90
C VAL A 48 14.20 -3.23 -4.76
N PHE A 49 13.22 -3.55 -3.91
CA PHE A 49 13.37 -4.56 -2.85
C PHE A 49 13.72 -5.94 -3.43
N GLY A 50 13.04 -6.38 -4.48
CA GLY A 50 13.32 -7.66 -5.15
C GLY A 50 14.75 -7.72 -5.68
N ALA A 51 15.22 -6.67 -6.36
CA ALA A 51 16.59 -6.59 -6.86
C ALA A 51 17.63 -6.61 -5.73
N GLN A 52 17.35 -5.95 -4.60
CA GLN A 52 18.23 -5.98 -3.43
C GLN A 52 18.30 -7.38 -2.80
N SER A 53 17.17 -8.08 -2.72
CA SER A 53 17.12 -9.46 -2.24
C SER A 53 17.87 -10.42 -3.16
N GLU A 54 17.72 -10.26 -4.48
CA GLU A 54 18.44 -11.05 -5.47
C GLU A 54 19.96 -10.82 -5.42
N MET A 55 20.40 -9.59 -5.14
CA MET A 55 21.82 -9.29 -4.90
C MET A 55 22.38 -10.06 -3.69
N GLY A 56 21.61 -10.17 -2.60
CA GLY A 56 21.97 -11.01 -1.46
C GLY A 56 22.21 -12.48 -1.87
N LEU A 57 21.24 -13.07 -2.58
CA LEU A 57 21.36 -14.45 -3.08
C LEU A 57 22.56 -14.64 -4.02
N ALA A 58 22.79 -13.71 -4.94
CA ALA A 58 23.91 -13.77 -5.87
C ALA A 58 25.26 -13.69 -5.15
N THR A 59 25.38 -12.83 -4.14
CA THR A 59 26.61 -12.69 -3.33
C THR A 59 26.83 -13.90 -2.43
N GLU A 60 25.77 -14.48 -1.85
CA GLU A 60 25.85 -15.75 -1.12
C GLU A 60 26.36 -16.88 -2.03
N GLN A 61 25.78 -17.02 -3.21
CA GLN A 61 26.19 -18.03 -4.19
C GLN A 61 27.66 -17.84 -4.62
N LEU A 62 28.10 -16.59 -4.84
CA LEU A 62 29.49 -16.29 -5.16
C LEU A 62 30.43 -16.71 -4.03
N SER A 63 30.12 -16.38 -2.78
CA SER A 63 30.92 -16.79 -1.62
C SER A 63 31.04 -18.32 -1.55
N GLN A 64 29.93 -19.05 -1.73
CA GLN A 64 29.94 -20.51 -1.75
C GLN A 64 30.79 -21.08 -2.90
N GLN A 65 30.68 -20.50 -4.10
CA GLN A 65 31.43 -20.94 -5.26
C GLN A 65 32.95 -20.75 -5.10
N LEU A 66 33.37 -19.70 -4.39
CA LEU A 66 34.77 -19.47 -4.03
C LEU A 66 35.29 -20.56 -3.07
N LEU A 67 34.50 -20.91 -2.05
CA LEU A 67 34.84 -21.97 -1.10
C LEU A 67 34.84 -23.37 -1.74
N ASP A 68 34.01 -23.60 -2.76
CA ASP A 68 33.96 -24.89 -3.44
C ASP A 68 35.21 -25.22 -4.25
N TYR A 69 36.08 -24.23 -4.52
CA TYR A 69 37.36 -24.46 -5.21
C TYR A 69 38.25 -25.46 -4.46
N GLU A 70 38.37 -25.34 -3.13
CA GLU A 70 39.24 -26.22 -2.33
C GLU A 70 38.74 -27.68 -2.33
N LYS A 71 37.45 -27.88 -2.58
CA LYS A 71 36.79 -29.20 -2.65
C LYS A 71 36.99 -29.86 -4.01
N LYS A 72 37.47 -29.13 -5.02
CA LYS A 72 37.70 -29.69 -6.36
C LYS A 72 38.94 -30.55 -6.35
N ASN A 73 38.79 -31.77 -6.86
CA ASN A 73 39.89 -32.70 -7.01
C ASN A 73 40.47 -32.57 -8.43
N PHE A 74 41.59 -31.87 -8.57
CA PHE A 74 42.22 -31.67 -9.87
C PHE A 74 43.08 -32.88 -10.23
N ALA A 75 43.08 -33.28 -11.51
CA ALA A 75 43.82 -34.45 -11.99
C ALA A 75 45.34 -34.34 -11.82
N LEU A 76 45.86 -33.11 -11.71
CA LEU A 76 47.29 -32.82 -11.57
C LEU A 76 47.76 -32.74 -10.10
N GLY A 77 46.85 -32.86 -9.12
CA GLY A 77 47.17 -32.79 -7.69
C GLY A 77 46.15 -31.98 -6.89
N LYS A 78 46.40 -31.79 -5.58
CA LYS A 78 45.63 -30.83 -4.77
C LYS A 78 45.89 -29.41 -5.30
N GLY A 79 44.85 -28.56 -5.27
CA GLY A 79 44.98 -27.16 -5.66
C GLY A 79 46.07 -26.42 -4.88
N ASP A 80 46.61 -25.36 -5.47
CA ASP A 80 47.64 -24.52 -4.86
C ASP A 80 47.14 -23.90 -3.54
N GLU A 81 47.88 -24.11 -2.44
CA GLU A 81 47.52 -23.62 -1.11
C GLU A 81 47.43 -22.08 -1.05
N GLU A 82 48.26 -21.36 -1.80
CA GLU A 82 48.21 -19.89 -1.85
C GLU A 82 46.93 -19.39 -2.52
N VAL A 83 46.50 -20.09 -3.58
CA VAL A 83 45.24 -19.80 -4.28
C VAL A 83 44.06 -20.12 -3.38
N ILE A 84 44.06 -21.28 -2.71
CA ILE A 84 43.00 -21.66 -1.76
C ILE A 84 42.85 -20.60 -0.67
N THR A 85 43.95 -20.20 -0.04
CA THR A 85 43.94 -19.19 1.03
C THR A 85 43.42 -17.83 0.54
N THR A 86 43.80 -17.44 -0.69
CA THR A 86 43.32 -16.20 -1.31
C THR A 86 41.81 -16.25 -1.58
N LEU A 87 41.30 -17.35 -2.13
CA LEU A 87 39.87 -17.53 -2.40
C LEU A 87 39.04 -17.61 -1.12
N GLN A 88 39.55 -18.22 -0.06
CA GLN A 88 38.92 -18.20 1.26
C GLN A 88 38.82 -16.77 1.81
N SER A 89 39.85 -15.95 1.64
CA SER A 89 39.83 -14.53 2.03
C SER A 89 38.76 -13.75 1.25
N PHE A 90 38.67 -13.96 -0.07
CA PHE A 90 37.60 -13.35 -0.88
C PHE A 90 36.21 -13.82 -0.45
N ALA A 91 36.02 -15.12 -0.20
CA ALA A 91 34.75 -15.67 0.25
C ALA A 91 34.28 -15.01 1.55
N LYS A 92 35.21 -14.76 2.49
CA LYS A 92 34.94 -14.05 3.74
C LYS A 92 34.45 -12.62 3.47
N THR A 93 35.17 -11.85 2.66
CA THR A 93 34.77 -10.46 2.30
C THR A 93 33.40 -10.42 1.60
N VAL A 94 33.15 -11.35 0.68
CA VAL A 94 31.85 -11.46 0.00
C VAL A 94 30.74 -11.85 0.99
N GLY A 95 31.02 -12.71 1.97
CA GLY A 95 30.07 -13.07 3.03
C GLY A 95 29.68 -11.88 3.92
N GLU A 96 30.65 -11.03 4.28
CA GLU A 96 30.40 -9.77 5.00
C GLU A 96 29.52 -8.82 4.15
N LEU A 97 29.80 -8.72 2.84
CA LEU A 97 28.97 -7.94 1.91
C LEU A 97 27.54 -8.49 1.80
N ASN A 98 27.36 -9.81 1.71
CA ASN A 98 26.02 -10.43 1.69
C ASN A 98 25.23 -10.09 2.97
N SER A 99 25.91 -10.04 4.12
CA SER A 99 25.26 -9.69 5.39
C SER A 99 24.68 -8.27 5.35
N LEU A 100 25.40 -7.31 4.75
CA LEU A 100 24.90 -5.95 4.51
C LEU A 100 23.73 -5.94 3.53
N HIS A 101 23.79 -6.72 2.44
CA HIS A 101 22.67 -6.81 1.49
C HIS A 101 21.40 -7.35 2.15
N SER A 102 21.55 -8.39 2.98
CA SER A 102 20.46 -9.03 3.72
C SER A 102 19.84 -8.09 4.75
N GLU A 103 20.65 -7.37 5.51
CA GLU A 103 20.16 -6.38 6.48
C GLU A 103 19.40 -5.24 5.76
N LEU A 104 19.96 -4.72 4.67
CA LEU A 104 19.29 -3.67 3.89
C LEU A 104 17.97 -4.17 3.27
N ALA A 105 17.92 -5.42 2.77
CA ALA A 105 16.69 -6.01 2.26
C ALA A 105 15.60 -6.08 3.34
N ASN A 106 15.95 -6.50 4.57
CA ASN A 106 15.02 -6.51 5.70
C ASN A 106 14.52 -5.10 6.04
N GLN A 107 15.42 -4.11 6.12
CA GLN A 107 15.03 -2.72 6.35
C GLN A 107 14.11 -2.17 5.27
N MET A 108 14.34 -2.54 4.00
CA MET A 108 13.47 -2.15 2.88
C MET A 108 12.09 -2.83 2.96
N ALA A 109 12.03 -4.09 3.35
CA ALA A 109 10.75 -4.77 3.56
C ALA A 109 9.94 -4.07 4.66
N ASP A 110 10.56 -3.87 5.83
CA ASP A 110 9.85 -3.42 7.03
C ASP A 110 9.54 -1.92 7.04
N ASN A 111 10.46 -1.08 6.53
CA ASN A 111 10.37 0.37 6.67
C ASN A 111 9.98 1.10 5.38
N MET A 112 9.98 0.41 4.23
CA MET A 112 9.61 1.01 2.94
C MET A 112 8.40 0.33 2.31
N VAL A 113 8.48 -0.98 2.05
CA VAL A 113 7.41 -1.71 1.35
C VAL A 113 6.20 -1.92 2.25
N PHE A 114 6.40 -2.44 3.46
CA PHE A 114 5.31 -2.77 4.37
C PHE A 114 4.44 -1.58 4.77
N PRO A 115 4.97 -0.40 5.13
CA PRO A 115 4.12 0.75 5.48
C PRO A 115 3.24 1.20 4.32
N LEU A 116 3.75 1.15 3.08
CA LEU A 116 2.96 1.51 1.90
C LEU A 116 1.88 0.46 1.58
N ILE A 117 2.17 -0.83 1.81
CA ILE A 117 1.14 -1.88 1.74
C ILE A 117 0.05 -1.61 2.78
N GLN A 118 0.42 -1.36 4.04
CA GLN A 118 -0.55 -1.07 5.10
C GLN A 118 -1.42 0.15 4.78
N PHE A 119 -0.81 1.23 4.28
CA PHE A 119 -1.55 2.42 3.88
C PHE A 119 -2.60 2.13 2.80
N ARG A 120 -2.25 1.32 1.79
CA ARG A 120 -3.19 0.96 0.72
C ARG A 120 -4.29 0.01 1.20
N GLU A 121 -3.92 -1.03 1.93
CA GLU A 121 -4.85 -2.09 2.35
C GLU A 121 -5.77 -1.66 3.49
N LYS A 122 -5.35 -0.73 4.33
CA LYS A 122 -6.18 -0.18 5.41
C LYS A 122 -6.80 1.13 5.00
N ASP A 123 -6.00 2.17 4.85
CA ASP A 123 -6.51 3.54 4.77
C ASP A 123 -7.25 3.81 3.45
N LEU A 124 -6.65 3.46 2.30
CA LEU A 124 -7.32 3.69 1.01
C LEU A 124 -8.52 2.77 0.78
N THR A 125 -8.46 1.55 1.32
CA THR A 125 -9.59 0.60 1.25
C THR A 125 -10.74 1.07 2.14
N GLU A 126 -10.46 1.61 3.32
CA GLU A 126 -11.45 2.22 4.21
C GLU A 126 -12.13 3.42 3.53
N ILE A 127 -11.36 4.34 2.93
CA ILE A 127 -11.90 5.49 2.19
C ILE A 127 -12.84 5.01 1.07
N SER A 128 -12.41 4.01 0.30
CA SER A 128 -13.21 3.48 -0.81
C SER A 128 -14.52 2.85 -0.32
N THR A 129 -14.46 2.09 0.78
CA THR A 129 -15.63 1.45 1.39
C THR A 129 -16.62 2.49 1.93
N LEU A 130 -16.13 3.51 2.64
CA LEU A 130 -16.96 4.59 3.17
C LEU A 130 -17.61 5.41 2.06
N LYS A 131 -16.89 5.66 0.96
CA LYS A 131 -17.44 6.31 -0.24
C LYS A 131 -18.59 5.50 -0.84
N GLU A 132 -18.44 4.19 -0.97
CA GLU A 132 -19.49 3.31 -1.49
C GLU A 132 -20.73 3.33 -0.60
N ILE A 133 -20.55 3.19 0.72
CA ILE A 133 -21.65 3.26 1.70
C ILE A 133 -22.38 4.61 1.61
N TYR A 134 -21.62 5.71 1.52
CA TYR A 134 -22.18 7.06 1.38
C TYR A 134 -22.98 7.23 0.08
N GLY A 135 -22.50 6.68 -1.03
CA GLY A 135 -23.21 6.66 -2.31
C GLY A 135 -24.56 5.94 -2.21
N ILE A 136 -24.57 4.73 -1.64
CA ILE A 136 -25.80 3.96 -1.42
C ILE A 136 -26.78 4.74 -0.55
N ALA A 137 -26.32 5.32 0.56
CA ALA A 137 -27.16 6.11 1.45
C ALA A 137 -27.73 7.38 0.77
N THR A 138 -26.97 8.00 -0.13
CA THR A 138 -27.43 9.14 -0.95
C THR A 138 -28.57 8.70 -1.87
N ASP A 139 -28.40 7.61 -2.61
CA ASP A 139 -29.42 7.09 -3.54
C ASP A 139 -30.72 6.71 -2.82
N GLU A 140 -30.61 6.06 -1.65
CA GLU A 140 -31.76 5.70 -0.81
C GLU A 140 -32.49 6.94 -0.27
N HIS A 141 -31.74 7.98 0.14
CA HIS A 141 -32.30 9.24 0.59
C HIS A 141 -33.07 9.94 -0.54
N GLU A 142 -32.47 10.06 -1.72
CA GLU A 142 -33.11 10.65 -2.90
C GLU A 142 -34.39 9.90 -3.29
N ALA A 143 -34.34 8.57 -3.33
CA ALA A 143 -35.51 7.74 -3.62
C ALA A 143 -36.64 7.97 -2.59
N SER A 144 -36.29 8.13 -1.32
CA SER A 144 -37.24 8.40 -0.23
C SER A 144 -37.86 9.80 -0.35
N MET A 145 -37.05 10.81 -0.68
CA MET A 145 -37.52 12.18 -0.92
C MET A 145 -38.44 12.28 -2.13
N VAL A 146 -38.15 11.56 -3.21
CA VAL A 146 -39.03 11.46 -4.38
C VAL A 146 -40.37 10.81 -4.02
N LYS A 147 -40.37 9.75 -3.20
CA LYS A 147 -41.63 9.15 -2.70
C LYS A 147 -42.42 10.13 -1.83
N TYR A 148 -41.75 10.82 -0.92
CA TYR A 148 -42.36 11.79 -0.01
C TYR A 148 -42.98 12.97 -0.76
N SER A 149 -42.28 13.54 -1.75
CA SER A 149 -42.77 14.67 -2.55
C SER A 149 -44.06 14.38 -3.34
N ARG A 150 -44.38 13.09 -3.58
CA ARG A 150 -45.57 12.64 -4.31
C ARG A 150 -46.77 12.35 -3.40
N LEU A 151 -46.65 12.56 -2.08
CA LEU A 151 -47.76 12.34 -1.15
C LEU A 151 -48.93 13.31 -1.41
N PRO A 152 -50.18 12.82 -1.39
CA PRO A 152 -51.35 13.63 -1.71
C PRO A 152 -51.67 14.64 -0.59
N LYS A 153 -51.85 15.92 -0.94
CA LYS A 153 -52.15 17.01 0.01
C LYS A 153 -53.49 16.91 0.76
N LYS A 154 -54.40 16.00 0.40
CA LYS A 154 -55.81 15.97 0.88
C LYS A 154 -56.20 14.78 1.77
N ARG A 155 -55.28 13.87 2.09
CA ARG A 155 -55.54 12.78 3.05
C ARG A 155 -54.32 12.60 3.93
N GLU A 156 -54.33 13.20 5.11
CA GLU A 156 -53.49 12.74 6.21
C GLU A 156 -53.89 11.30 6.51
N ASN A 157 -53.12 10.33 6.01
CA ASN A 157 -53.25 8.96 6.44
C ASN A 157 -52.66 8.87 7.86
N GLU A 158 -53.52 8.97 8.87
CA GLU A 158 -53.22 8.71 10.27
C GLU A 158 -52.88 7.22 10.51
N LYS A 159 -51.77 6.72 9.96
CA LYS A 159 -51.19 5.42 10.36
C LYS A 159 -50.10 5.56 11.42
N GLY A 160 -50.08 6.68 12.15
CA GLY A 160 -49.16 6.93 13.28
C GLY A 160 -49.81 6.96 14.66
N GLN A 161 -51.15 6.93 14.77
CA GLN A 161 -51.85 6.91 16.06
C GLN A 161 -52.19 5.48 16.51
N THR A 162 -51.19 4.62 16.72
CA THR A 162 -51.35 3.43 17.56
C THR A 162 -49.97 2.95 17.94
N SER A 163 -49.48 3.39 19.10
CA SER A 163 -48.58 2.66 20.01
C SER A 163 -48.04 3.59 21.09
N ILE A 164 -48.93 4.22 21.87
CA ILE A 164 -48.64 4.58 23.26
C ILE A 164 -49.92 4.35 24.06
N SER A 165 -49.95 3.25 24.82
CA SER A 165 -50.80 3.03 25.99
C SER A 165 -50.02 2.14 26.95
#